data_AF-A0A1X7THD9-F1
#
_entry.id   AF-A0A1X7THD9-F1
#
_cell.length_a   1.000
_cell.length_b   1.000
_cell.length_c   1.000
_cell.angle_alpha   90.00
_cell.angle_beta   90.00
_cell.angle_gamma   90.00
#
_symmetry.space_group_name_H-M   'P 1'
#
loop_
_entity.id
_entity.type
_entity.pdbx_description
1 polymer ?
#
loop_
_entity_poly.entity_id
_entity_poly.type
_entity_poly.pdbx_seq_one_letter_code
_entity_poly.pdbx_strand_id
1 'polypeptide(L)'
;AESPSTKMQPTKLLDTSNLIDVLDVLDDHGYSGVSYYKLGLCLGLLPRTLDVIKENNKGDTKSCLRKCLTAWLEQRDSVMKRGVPTYDTLIRALRKMGENAAADGIERGIN
;
A
#
# COMPACT_ATOMS: atom_id res chain seq x y z
N ALA A 1 24.40 -7.80 21.39
CA ALA A 1 23.73 -8.19 20.14
C ALA A 1 22.34 -7.59 20.19
N GLU A 2 22.20 -6.39 19.64
CA GLU A 2 20.90 -5.73 19.50
C GLU A 2 20.53 -5.83 18.02
N SER A 3 19.39 -6.45 17.74
CA SER A 3 18.79 -6.53 16.42
C SER A 3 18.56 -5.12 15.89
N PRO A 4 18.86 -4.81 14.60
CA PRO A 4 18.51 -3.51 14.07
C PRO A 4 16.98 -3.47 13.93
N SER A 5 16.31 -2.82 14.90
CA SER A 5 14.92 -2.41 14.75
C SER A 5 14.84 -1.51 13.53
N THR A 6 14.30 -2.04 12.44
CA THR A 6 14.13 -1.34 11.17
C THR A 6 13.16 -0.19 11.37
N LYS A 7 13.68 0.99 11.73
CA LYS A 7 12.90 2.23 11.76
C LYS A 7 12.41 2.50 10.34
N MET A 8 11.13 2.23 10.08
CA MET A 8 10.51 2.49 8.80
C MET A 8 10.64 3.99 8.53
N GLN A 9 11.23 4.39 7.40
CA GLN A 9 11.48 5.80 7.12
C GLN A 9 10.30 6.37 6.29
N PRO A 10 9.70 7.52 6.66
CA PRO A 10 8.46 8.01 6.03
C PRO A 10 8.64 8.39 4.55
N THR A 11 9.83 8.87 4.20
CA THR A 11 10.20 9.35 2.85
C THR A 11 11.00 8.33 2.05
N LYS A 12 11.24 7.13 2.60
CA LYS A 12 11.97 6.10 1.87
C LYS A 12 11.13 5.61 0.71
N LEU A 13 11.73 5.64 -0.48
CA LEU A 13 11.17 5.08 -1.68
C LEU A 13 11.03 3.57 -1.50
N LEU A 14 9.81 3.07 -1.66
CA LEU A 14 9.48 1.66 -1.61
C LEU A 14 9.55 1.08 -3.01
N ASP A 15 10.12 -0.11 -3.10
CA ASP A 15 10.14 -0.91 -4.31
C ASP A 15 9.46 -2.26 -4.08
N THR A 16 9.43 -3.10 -5.11
CA THR A 16 8.77 -4.42 -5.05
C THR A 16 9.34 -5.36 -3.99
N SER A 17 10.56 -5.12 -3.50
CA SER A 17 11.17 -5.85 -2.38
C SER A 17 10.49 -5.52 -1.05
N ASN A 18 9.95 -4.32 -0.89
CA ASN A 18 9.19 -3.90 0.30
C ASN A 18 7.72 -4.33 0.25
N LEU A 19 7.29 -5.07 -0.78
CA LEU A 19 5.90 -5.52 -0.91
C LEU A 19 5.45 -6.33 0.31
N ILE A 20 6.31 -7.23 0.81
CA ILE A 20 5.99 -8.06 1.97
C ILE A 20 5.86 -7.18 3.21
N ASP A 21 6.85 -6.31 3.46
CA ASP A 21 6.82 -5.38 4.60
C ASP A 21 5.54 -4.53 4.62
N VAL A 22 5.13 -3.99 3.46
CA VAL A 22 3.92 -3.16 3.35
C VAL A 22 2.66 -3.98 3.60
N LEU A 23 2.61 -5.24 3.14
CA LEU A 23 1.47 -6.12 3.37
C LEU A 23 1.36 -6.49 4.86
N ASP A 24 2.47 -6.87 5.48
CA ASP A 24 2.51 -7.26 6.90
C ASP A 24 2.08 -6.09 7.78
N VAL A 25 2.59 -4.89 7.50
CA VAL A 25 2.21 -3.67 8.20
C VAL A 25 0.72 -3.34 8.05
N LEU A 26 0.15 -3.53 6.86
CA LEU A 26 -1.29 -3.34 6.66
C LEU A 26 -2.12 -4.36 7.46
N ASP A 27 -1.70 -5.62 7.46
CA ASP A 27 -2.38 -6.70 8.21
C ASP A 27 -2.27 -6.47 9.73
N ASP A 28 -1.08 -6.13 10.22
CA ASP A 28 -0.78 -5.81 11.63
C ASP A 28 -1.63 -4.66 12.16
N HIS A 29 -1.96 -3.69 11.31
CA HIS A 29 -2.81 -2.55 11.67
C HIS A 29 -4.29 -2.73 11.28
N GLY A 30 -4.71 -3.97 10.98
CA GLY A 30 -6.11 -4.35 10.82
C GLY A 30 -6.74 -3.96 9.47
N TYR A 31 -5.93 -3.63 8.47
CA TYR A 31 -6.43 -3.32 7.14
C TYR A 31 -6.86 -4.60 6.40
N SER A 32 -8.17 -4.83 6.35
CA SER A 32 -8.75 -6.06 5.79
C SER A 32 -8.55 -6.28 4.28
N GLY A 33 -8.03 -5.29 3.54
CA GLY A 33 -7.78 -5.42 2.09
C GLY A 33 -9.02 -5.37 1.19
N VAL A 34 -10.24 -5.41 1.74
CA VAL A 34 -11.50 -5.37 0.98
C VAL A 34 -11.67 -4.11 0.14
N SER A 35 -11.07 -3.00 0.58
CA SER A 35 -11.06 -1.72 -0.12
C SER A 35 -9.85 -1.52 -1.04
N TYR A 36 -9.14 -2.59 -1.46
CA TYR A 36 -7.95 -2.49 -2.32
C TYR A 36 -8.19 -1.64 -3.58
N TYR A 37 -9.39 -1.69 -4.16
CA TYR A 37 -9.72 -0.92 -5.36
C TYR A 37 -9.69 0.59 -5.08
N LYS A 38 -10.31 1.04 -3.97
CA LYS A 38 -10.25 2.45 -3.55
C LYS A 38 -8.83 2.85 -3.16
N LEU A 39 -8.09 1.95 -2.52
CA LEU A 39 -6.71 2.19 -2.11
C LEU A 39 -5.85 2.43 -3.35
N GLY A 40 -5.93 1.56 -4.34
CA GLY A 40 -5.21 1.69 -5.60
C GLY A 40 -5.46 3.02 -6.30
N LEU A 41 -6.73 3.48 -6.36
CA LEU A 41 -7.06 4.79 -6.92
C LEU A 41 -6.45 5.95 -6.12
N CYS A 42 -6.43 5.86 -4.80
CA CYS A 42 -5.81 6.87 -3.93
C CYS A 42 -4.29 6.90 -4.12
N LEU A 43 -3.67 5.73 -4.29
CA LEU A 43 -2.25 5.55 -4.61
C LEU A 43 -1.89 5.99 -6.04
N GLY A 44 -2.87 6.27 -6.89
CA GLY A 44 -2.68 6.79 -8.25
C GLY A 44 -2.71 5.74 -9.35
N LEU A 45 -3.05 4.49 -9.05
CA LEU A 45 -3.30 3.48 -10.07
C LEU A 45 -4.55 3.84 -10.88
N LEU A 46 -4.49 3.55 -12.18
CA LEU A 46 -5.61 3.77 -13.08
C LEU A 46 -6.66 2.67 -12.90
N PRO A 47 -7.97 2.99 -13.07
CA PRO A 47 -9.05 2.02 -13.01
C PRO A 47 -8.79 0.80 -13.90
N ARG A 48 -8.26 1.02 -15.12
CA ARG A 48 -7.91 -0.05 -16.08
C ARG A 48 -7.04 -1.14 -15.45
N THR A 49 -6.09 -0.78 -14.59
CA THR A 49 -5.14 -1.72 -14.00
C THR A 49 -5.79 -2.45 -12.82
N LEU A 50 -6.59 -1.73 -12.05
CA LEU A 50 -7.36 -2.31 -10.95
C LEU A 50 -8.43 -3.29 -11.47
N ASP A 51 -9.05 -3.00 -12.61
CA ASP A 51 -10.01 -3.88 -13.26
C ASP A 51 -9.32 -5.16 -13.75
N VAL A 52 -8.15 -5.05 -14.40
CA VAL A 52 -7.33 -6.22 -14.78
C VAL A 52 -6.93 -7.05 -13.55
N ILE A 53 -6.54 -6.41 -12.44
CA ILE A 53 -6.23 -7.12 -11.19
C ILE A 53 -7.46 -7.82 -10.64
N LYS A 54 -8.61 -7.15 -10.63
CA LYS A 54 -9.88 -7.70 -10.15
C LYS A 54 -10.31 -8.93 -10.95
N GLU A 55 -10.27 -8.86 -12.27
CA GLU A 55 -10.64 -9.98 -13.14
C GLU A 55 -9.66 -11.15 -13.00
N ASN A 56 -8.36 -10.89 -12.91
CA ASN A 56 -7.33 -11.91 -12.78
C ASN A 56 -7.30 -12.63 -11.42
N ASN A 57 -7.93 -12.07 -10.38
CA ASN A 57 -7.92 -12.65 -9.02
C ASN A 57 -9.33 -12.65 -8.43
N LYS A 58 -10.33 -12.89 -9.30
CA LYS A 58 -11.73 -12.88 -8.93
C LYS A 58 -12.01 -13.86 -7.80
N GLY A 59 -12.48 -13.35 -6.66
CA GLY A 59 -12.77 -14.14 -5.46
C GLY A 59 -11.65 -14.18 -4.42
N ASP A 60 -10.47 -13.63 -4.70
CA ASP A 60 -9.37 -13.52 -3.73
C ASP A 60 -8.95 -12.06 -3.52
N THR A 61 -9.60 -11.44 -2.53
CA THR A 61 -9.31 -10.06 -2.10
C THR A 61 -7.86 -9.86 -1.66
N LYS A 62 -7.23 -10.87 -1.03
CA LYS A 62 -5.84 -10.76 -0.58
C LYS A 62 -4.88 -10.74 -1.76
N SER A 63 -5.12 -11.61 -2.75
CA SER A 63 -4.37 -11.59 -4.01
C SER A 63 -4.58 -10.30 -4.80
N CYS A 64 -5.80 -9.77 -4.81
CA CYS A 64 -6.10 -8.45 -5.39
C CYS A 64 -5.31 -7.32 -4.71
N LEU A 65 -5.28 -7.28 -3.37
CA LEU A 65 -4.51 -6.31 -2.61
C LEU A 65 -3.01 -6.42 -2.92
N ARG A 66 -2.47 -7.65 -2.89
CA ARG A 66 -1.06 -7.90 -3.19
C ARG A 66 -0.68 -7.36 -4.57
N LYS A 67 -1.43 -7.72 -5.61
CA LYS A 67 -1.14 -7.22 -6.97
C LYS A 67 -1.37 -5.72 -7.12
N CYS A 68 -2.33 -5.14 -6.40
CA CYS A 68 -2.53 -3.69 -6.35
C CYS A 68 -1.29 -2.99 -5.80
N LEU A 69 -0.78 -3.45 -4.65
CA LEU A 69 0.45 -2.89 -4.07
C LEU A 69 1.67 -3.15 -4.95
N THR A 70 1.77 -4.32 -5.58
CA THR A 70 2.83 -4.61 -6.56
C THR A 70 2.81 -3.60 -7.70
N ALA A 71 1.64 -3.36 -8.31
CA ALA A 71 1.53 -2.40 -9.41
C ALA A 71 1.86 -0.96 -8.99
N TRP A 72 1.55 -0.60 -7.73
CA TRP A 72 1.91 0.69 -7.15
C TRP A 72 3.43 0.83 -6.95
N LEU A 73 4.08 -0.19 -6.38
CA LEU A 73 5.53 -0.23 -6.16
C LEU A 73 6.32 -0.30 -7.48
N GLU A 74 5.78 -0.98 -8.49
CA GLU A 74 6.31 -0.98 -9.86
C GLU A 74 6.10 0.35 -10.60
N GLN A 75 5.34 1.28 -10.01
CA GLN A 75 4.99 2.57 -10.61
C GLN A 75 4.32 2.45 -12.00
N ARG A 76 3.62 1.34 -12.26
CA ARG A 76 3.09 0.99 -13.61
C ARG A 76 2.21 2.07 -14.24
N ASP A 77 1.37 2.73 -13.44
CA ASP A 77 0.37 3.67 -13.94
C ASP A 77 0.62 5.05 -13.38
N SER A 78 1.48 5.83 -14.03
CA SER A 78 1.65 7.27 -13.77
C SER A 78 1.72 7.63 -12.28
N VAL A 79 2.24 6.73 -11.43
CA VAL A 79 2.19 6.87 -9.97
C VAL A 79 2.93 8.16 -9.57
N MET A 80 3.96 8.53 -10.34
CA MET A 80 4.64 9.83 -10.31
C MET A 80 3.73 11.07 -10.36
N LYS A 81 2.54 11.02 -10.97
CA LYS A 81 1.59 12.14 -10.96
C LYS A 81 0.86 12.32 -9.63
N ARG A 82 0.78 11.28 -8.78
CA ARG A 82 0.10 11.31 -7.48
C ARG A 82 1.04 11.22 -6.28
N GLY A 83 2.25 10.71 -6.47
CA GLY A 83 3.30 10.69 -5.47
C GLY A 83 4.23 9.50 -5.66
N VAL A 84 5.46 9.60 -5.15
CA VAL A 84 6.37 8.46 -5.07
C VAL A 84 5.79 7.38 -4.16
N PRO A 85 6.05 6.08 -4.43
CA PRO A 85 5.65 5.00 -3.54
C PRO A 85 6.43 5.09 -2.22
N THR A 86 5.85 5.75 -1.23
CA THR A 86 6.41 5.93 0.11
C THR A 86 5.35 5.60 1.16
N TYR A 87 5.77 5.37 2.40
CA TYR A 87 4.83 5.16 3.50
C TYR A 87 3.97 6.40 3.75
N ASP A 88 4.48 7.62 3.57
CA ASP A 88 3.67 8.84 3.62
C ASP A 88 2.51 8.80 2.60
N THR A 89 2.80 8.43 1.34
CA THR A 89 1.76 8.28 0.32
C THR A 89 0.72 7.22 0.73
N LEU A 90 1.15 6.11 1.33
CA LEU A 90 0.26 5.07 1.84
C LEU A 90 -0.63 5.56 2.98
N ILE A 91 -0.04 6.21 4.00
CA ILE A 91 -0.76 6.82 5.13
C ILE A 91 -1.79 7.82 4.62
N ARG A 92 -1.41 8.72 3.71
CA ARG A 92 -2.32 9.70 3.12
C ARG A 92 -3.45 9.04 2.33
N ALA A 93 -3.17 7.94 1.62
CA ALA A 93 -4.19 7.17 0.92
C ALA A 93 -5.16 6.51 1.91
N LEU A 94 -4.68 5.89 2.98
CA LEU A 94 -5.49 5.28 4.03
C LEU A 94 -6.38 6.32 4.73
N ARG A 95 -5.82 7.46 5.13
CA ARG A 95 -6.58 8.59 5.71
C ARG A 95 -7.69 9.08 4.78
N LYS A 96 -7.41 9.19 3.47
CA LYS A 96 -8.42 9.57 2.47
C LYS A 96 -9.58 8.58 2.36
N MET A 97 -9.35 7.30 2.62
CA MET A 97 -10.40 6.29 2.64
C MET A 97 -11.16 6.21 3.98
N GLY A 98 -10.66 6.89 5.02
CA GLY A 98 -11.18 6.78 6.38
C GLY A 98 -10.53 5.68 7.22
N GLU A 99 -9.51 5.00 6.69
CA GLU A 99 -8.72 3.96 7.39
C GLU A 99 -7.69 4.61 8.33
N ASN A 100 -8.18 5.47 9.23
CA ASN A 100 -7.34 6.26 10.13
C ASN A 100 -6.59 5.37 11.13
N ALA A 101 -7.21 4.27 11.58
CA ALA A 101 -6.57 3.33 12.50
C ALA A 101 -5.34 2.66 11.87
N ALA A 102 -5.47 2.20 10.62
CA ALA A 102 -4.35 1.66 9.87
C ALA A 102 -3.29 2.74 9.64
N ALA A 103 -3.69 3.93 9.19
CA ALA A 103 -2.77 5.05 8.95
C ALA A 103 -1.98 5.45 10.21
N ASP A 104 -2.64 5.58 11.36
CA ASP A 104 -2.02 5.93 12.64
C ASP A 104 -1.07 4.82 13.12
N GLY A 105 -1.42 3.56 12.89
CA GLY A 105 -0.56 2.42 13.19
C GLY A 105 0.76 2.48 12.41
N ILE A 106 0.67 2.69 11.10
CA ILE A 106 1.83 2.80 10.20
C ILE A 106 2.68 4.01 10.59
N GLU A 107 2.05 5.17 10.83
CA GLU A 107 2.74 6.40 11.22
C GLU A 107 3.51 6.23 12.53
N ARG A 108 2.94 5.51 13.52
CA ARG A 108 3.62 5.18 14.78
C ARG A 108 4.76 4.18 14.62
N GLY A 109 4.69 3.26 13.66
CA GLY A 109 5.79 2.34 13.35
C GLY A 109 6.97 3.00 12.64
N ILE A 110 6.75 4.17 12.06
CA ILE A 110 7.74 4.95 11.31
C ILE A 110 8.48 5.97 12.17
N ASN A 111 7.82 6.52 13.19
CA ASN A 111 8.31 7.65 14.00
C ASN A 111 9.06 7.18 15.25
#